data_AF-A0A1J3JNX4-F1
#
_entry.id   AF-A0A1J3JNX4-F1
#
_cell.length_a   1.000
_cell.length_b   1.000
_cell.length_c   1.000
_cell.angle_alpha   90.00
_cell.angle_beta   90.00
_cell.angle_gamma   90.00
#
_symmetry.space_group_name_H-M   'P 1'
#
loop_
_entity.id
_entity.type
_entity.pdbx_description
1 polymer ?
#
loop_
_entity_poly.entity_id
_entity_poly.type
_entity_poly.pdbx_seq_one_letter_code
_entity_poly.pdbx_strand_id
1 'polypeptide(L)'
;QDGSASESGNTSQNEFSSGDSESESESETETTTENLEDYVLARDRTRRNVKPPSQFEDADFVAFALVSMELIEFDEPKSYREAMLSKDKKKWTEASYEEMDSLPKNQKVIGFKWIFKLKPDIPQIELLRFKA
;
A
#
# COMPACT_ATOMS: atom_id res chain seq x y z
N GLN A 1 -5.82 47.95 46.02
CA GLN A 1 -5.58 47.60 44.61
C GLN A 1 -6.25 46.25 44.38
N ASP A 2 -7.58 46.18 44.50
CA ASP A 2 -8.62 46.75 43.60
C ASP A 2 -8.60 45.95 42.28
N GLY A 3 -9.68 45.34 41.78
CA GLY A 3 -11.10 45.26 42.13
C GLY A 3 -11.69 43.97 41.52
N SER A 4 -12.75 43.38 42.09
CA SER A 4 -14.16 43.60 41.72
C SER A 4 -14.46 43.55 40.21
N ALA A 5 -15.20 42.53 39.77
CA ALA A 5 -16.58 42.71 39.30
C ALA A 5 -17.21 41.36 38.87
N SER A 6 -18.33 41.07 39.53
CA SER A 6 -19.38 40.09 39.24
C SER A 6 -20.32 40.55 38.12
N GLU A 7 -20.91 39.63 37.36
CA GLU A 7 -22.30 39.66 36.84
C GLU A 7 -22.54 38.30 36.15
N SER A 8 -23.31 37.34 36.70
CA SER A 8 -24.75 37.30 36.99
C SER A 8 -25.64 37.18 35.75
N GLY A 9 -26.23 35.99 35.60
CA GLY A 9 -27.63 35.81 35.17
C GLY A 9 -27.88 35.63 33.67
N ASN A 10 -28.40 34.47 33.27
CA ASN A 10 -29.86 34.35 33.26
C ASN A 10 -30.35 32.90 33.16
N THR A 11 -31.25 32.58 34.10
CA THR A 11 -32.19 31.47 34.08
C THR A 11 -33.31 31.79 33.09
N SER A 12 -33.66 30.84 32.23
CA SER A 12 -34.99 30.76 31.63
C SER A 12 -35.47 29.32 31.73
N GLN A 13 -36.25 29.05 32.78
CA GLN A 13 -37.22 27.97 32.78
C GLN A 13 -38.38 28.37 31.88
N ASN A 14 -38.88 27.46 31.05
CA ASN A 14 -40.25 27.55 30.55
C ASN A 14 -40.79 26.13 30.36
N GLU A 15 -41.56 25.70 31.35
CA GLU A 15 -42.46 24.55 31.27
C GLU A 15 -43.52 24.81 30.19
N PHE A 16 -43.81 23.83 29.34
CA PHE A 16 -45.08 23.74 28.64
C PHE A 16 -45.57 22.30 28.68
N SER A 17 -46.48 22.06 29.61
CA SER A 17 -47.37 20.92 29.65
C SER A 17 -48.32 20.98 28.45
N SER A 18 -48.40 19.89 27.69
CA SER A 18 -49.58 19.54 26.91
C SER A 18 -49.70 18.02 26.93
N GLY A 19 -50.64 17.55 27.74
CA GLY A 19 -51.21 16.23 27.52
C GLY A 19 -52.04 16.27 26.25
N ASP A 20 -51.90 15.26 25.40
CA ASP A 20 -53.01 14.75 24.63
C ASP A 20 -52.73 13.29 24.23
N SER A 21 -53.66 12.46 24.69
CA SER A 21 -54.24 11.26 24.09
C SER A 21 -53.37 10.20 23.39
N GLU A 22 -53.63 8.99 23.87
CA GLU A 22 -53.39 7.68 23.26
C GLU A 22 -53.47 7.67 21.73
N SER A 23 -52.48 7.02 21.13
CA SER A 23 -52.66 6.23 19.92
C SER A 23 -51.60 5.15 19.96
N GLU A 24 -51.94 4.01 20.57
CA GLU A 24 -51.27 2.75 20.28
C GLU A 24 -51.46 2.48 18.80
N SER A 25 -50.50 2.91 17.98
CA SER A 25 -50.25 2.22 16.72
C SER A 25 -49.26 1.12 17.05
N GLU A 26 -49.79 -0.03 17.46
CA GLU A 26 -49.13 -1.30 17.18
C GLU A 26 -48.87 -1.32 15.68
N SER A 27 -47.71 -0.81 15.24
CA SER A 27 -47.17 -1.23 13.96
C SER A 27 -46.73 -2.66 14.21
N GLU A 28 -47.67 -3.58 14.03
CA GLU A 28 -47.38 -4.96 13.68
C GLU A 28 -46.20 -4.88 12.73
N THR A 29 -45.02 -5.28 13.21
CA THR A 29 -43.92 -5.60 12.32
C THR A 29 -44.38 -6.86 11.60
N GLU A 30 -45.28 -6.68 10.64
CA GLU A 30 -45.43 -7.61 9.53
C GLU A 30 -44.02 -7.71 8.98
N THR A 31 -43.33 -8.79 9.33
CA THR A 31 -42.13 -9.20 8.65
C THR A 31 -42.57 -9.58 7.24
N THR A 32 -42.79 -8.57 6.40
CA THR A 32 -42.87 -8.74 4.96
C THR A 32 -41.54 -9.35 4.60
N THR A 33 -41.51 -10.66 4.37
CA THR A 33 -40.35 -11.33 3.80
C THR A 33 -40.24 -10.83 2.38
N GLU A 34 -39.64 -9.65 2.21
CA GLU A 34 -39.34 -9.11 0.90
C GLU A 34 -38.52 -10.13 0.16
N ASN A 35 -38.93 -10.43 -1.07
CA ASN A 35 -38.25 -11.38 -1.93
C ASN A 35 -36.82 -10.84 -2.21
N LEU A 36 -35.83 -11.36 -1.47
CA LEU A 36 -34.42 -10.96 -1.55
C LEU A 36 -33.67 -11.62 -2.72
N GLU A 37 -34.37 -12.28 -3.65
CA GLU A 37 -33.73 -13.09 -4.72
C GLU A 37 -32.85 -12.22 -5.64
N ASP A 38 -33.20 -10.94 -5.79
CA ASP A 38 -32.46 -9.96 -6.61
C ASP A 38 -31.64 -8.93 -5.78
N TYR A 39 -31.65 -9.03 -4.45
CA TYR A 39 -30.98 -8.07 -3.58
C TYR A 39 -29.45 -8.28 -3.60
N VAL A 40 -28.71 -7.27 -4.05
CA VAL A 40 -27.24 -7.31 -4.12
C VAL A 40 -26.63 -6.25 -3.23
N LEU A 41 -26.22 -6.65 -2.02
CA LEU A 41 -25.57 -5.78 -1.03
C LEU A 41 -24.35 -5.01 -1.58
N ALA A 42 -23.64 -5.59 -2.56
CA ALA A 42 -22.49 -4.95 -3.19
C ALA A 42 -22.84 -3.72 -4.04
N ARG A 43 -24.08 -3.62 -4.55
CA ARG A 43 -24.59 -2.47 -5.30
C ARG A 43 -25.00 -1.33 -4.37
N ASP A 44 -25.66 -1.66 -3.28
CA ASP A 44 -26.30 -0.67 -2.40
C ASP A 44 -25.37 -0.14 -1.31
N ARG A 45 -24.25 -0.84 -1.04
CA ARG A 45 -23.23 -0.33 -0.11
C ARG A 45 -22.62 0.98 -0.63
N THR A 46 -22.49 1.97 0.25
CA THR A 46 -21.75 3.19 -0.04
C THR A 46 -20.32 2.86 -0.44
N ARG A 47 -19.85 3.43 -1.55
CA ARG A 47 -18.46 3.26 -1.99
C ARG A 47 -17.51 3.91 -0.99
N ARG A 48 -16.43 3.20 -0.65
CA ARG A 48 -15.35 3.76 0.16
C ARG A 48 -14.68 4.92 -0.59
N ASN A 49 -14.35 5.99 0.13
CA ASN A 49 -13.46 7.03 -0.39
C ASN A 49 -12.05 6.44 -0.50
N VAL A 50 -11.54 6.28 -1.73
CA VAL A 50 -10.20 5.77 -1.98
C VAL A 50 -9.24 6.96 -1.90
N LYS A 51 -8.47 7.03 -0.81
CA LYS A 51 -7.34 7.96 -0.72
C LYS A 51 -6.13 7.34 -1.42
N PRO A 52 -5.39 8.11 -2.24
CA PRO A 52 -4.13 7.63 -2.78
C PRO A 52 -3.15 7.32 -1.63
N PRO A 53 -2.22 6.37 -1.80
CA PRO A 53 -1.16 6.13 -0.84
C PRO A 53 -0.35 7.40 -0.57
N SER A 54 -0.07 7.72 0.70
CA SER A 54 0.64 8.94 1.12
C SER A 54 2.07 9.04 0.57
N GLN A 55 2.64 7.94 0.08
CA GLN A 55 3.96 7.90 -0.54
C GLN A 55 4.08 8.68 -1.87
N PHE A 56 2.98 9.22 -2.40
CA PHE A 56 2.95 9.98 -3.67
C PHE A 56 2.44 11.42 -3.51
N GLU A 57 2.31 11.91 -2.27
CA GLU A 57 1.63 13.17 -1.97
C GLU A 57 2.50 14.40 -2.31
N ASP A 58 3.83 14.30 -2.13
CA ASP A 58 4.78 15.40 -2.33
C ASP A 58 5.98 14.98 -3.20
N ALA A 59 6.25 15.70 -4.30
CA ALA A 59 7.52 15.87 -5.06
C ALA A 59 8.51 14.69 -5.27
N ASP A 60 8.15 13.46 -4.94
CA ASP A 60 9.05 12.29 -4.96
C ASP A 60 9.17 11.70 -6.37
N PHE A 61 8.37 12.19 -7.32
CA PHE A 61 8.44 11.79 -8.72
C PHE A 61 9.75 12.22 -9.38
N VAL A 62 10.30 13.38 -9.04
CA VAL A 62 11.59 13.85 -9.60
C VAL A 62 12.72 13.00 -9.04
N ALA A 63 12.75 12.76 -7.72
CA ALA A 63 13.74 11.92 -7.08
C ALA A 63 13.68 10.49 -7.62
N PHE A 64 12.48 9.91 -7.71
CA PHE A 64 12.27 8.59 -8.29
C PHE A 64 12.69 8.53 -9.77
N ALA A 65 12.38 9.54 -10.57
CA ALA A 65 12.75 9.59 -11.98
C ALA A 65 14.28 9.66 -12.15
N LEU A 66 14.98 10.45 -11.32
CA LEU A 66 16.44 10.55 -11.36
C LEU A 66 17.10 9.21 -10.96
N VAL A 67 16.66 8.59 -9.86
CA VAL A 67 17.17 7.28 -9.42
C VAL A 67 16.89 6.20 -10.47
N SER A 68 15.69 6.18 -11.03
CA SER A 68 15.31 5.21 -12.06
C SER A 68 16.09 5.42 -13.37
N MET A 69 16.38 6.67 -13.74
CA MET A 69 17.17 6.99 -14.93
C MET A 69 18.59 6.44 -14.81
N GLU A 70 19.23 6.57 -13.65
CA GLU A 70 20.54 5.98 -13.37
C GLU A 70 20.50 4.45 -13.50
N LEU A 71 19.42 3.81 -13.02
CA LEU A 71 19.22 2.36 -13.14
C LEU A 71 18.96 1.89 -14.59
N ILE A 72 18.32 2.70 -15.43
CA ILE A 72 18.00 2.36 -16.83
C ILE A 72 19.26 2.28 -17.72
N GLU A 73 20.33 3.01 -17.36
CA GLU A 73 21.60 2.89 -18.08
C GLU A 73 22.20 1.47 -17.99
N PHE A 74 21.80 0.72 -16.95
CA PHE A 74 22.20 -0.66 -16.79
C PHE A 74 21.23 -1.64 -17.47
N ASP A 75 21.75 -2.39 -18.44
CA ASP A 75 21.00 -3.42 -19.15
C ASP A 75 20.97 -4.72 -18.34
N GLU A 76 19.85 -4.97 -17.65
CA GLU A 76 19.60 -6.23 -16.96
C GLU A 76 19.14 -7.32 -17.95
N PRO A 77 19.98 -8.34 -18.23
CA PRO A 77 19.64 -9.35 -19.22
C PRO A 77 18.53 -10.27 -18.71
N LYS A 78 17.53 -10.53 -19.54
CA LYS A 78 16.38 -11.41 -19.21
C LYS A 78 16.71 -12.88 -19.38
N SER A 79 17.82 -13.19 -20.05
CA SER A 79 18.26 -14.55 -20.35
C SER A 79 19.78 -14.68 -20.29
N TYR A 80 20.28 -15.88 -20.01
CA TYR A 80 21.71 -16.19 -20.04
C TYR A 80 22.36 -15.80 -21.37
N ARG A 81 21.66 -16.02 -22.49
CA ARG A 81 22.21 -15.68 -23.82
C ARG A 81 22.46 -14.17 -23.96
N GLU A 82 21.54 -13.36 -23.44
CA GLU A 82 21.64 -11.90 -23.44
C GLU A 82 22.74 -11.44 -22.47
N ALA A 83 22.83 -12.05 -21.30
CA ALA A 83 23.91 -11.79 -20.34
C ALA A 83 25.30 -12.05 -20.96
N MET A 84 25.41 -13.13 -21.75
CA MET A 84 26.65 -13.48 -22.45
C MET A 84 26.97 -12.63 -23.68
N LEU A 85 26.00 -11.85 -24.18
CA LEU A 85 26.20 -10.88 -25.28
C LEU A 85 26.38 -9.45 -24.76
N SER A 86 26.02 -9.19 -23.49
CA SER A 86 26.18 -7.90 -22.85
C SER A 86 27.65 -7.49 -22.66
N LYS A 87 27.88 -6.18 -22.51
CA LYS A 87 29.21 -5.62 -22.20
C LYS A 87 29.73 -6.11 -20.86
N ASP A 88 28.83 -6.33 -19.90
CA ASP A 88 29.14 -6.79 -18.54
C ASP A 88 29.15 -8.32 -18.39
N LYS A 89 29.24 -9.07 -19.49
CA LYS A 89 29.32 -10.56 -19.49
C LYS A 89 30.20 -11.10 -18.39
N LYS A 90 31.41 -10.54 -18.19
CA LYS A 90 32.36 -11.01 -17.18
C LYS A 90 31.80 -10.92 -15.76
N LYS A 91 31.14 -9.81 -15.44
CA LYS A 91 30.51 -9.60 -14.12
C LYS A 91 29.34 -10.55 -13.92
N TRP A 92 28.54 -10.78 -14.96
CA TRP A 92 27.47 -11.78 -14.93
C TRP A 92 28.00 -13.20 -14.74
N THR A 93 29.08 -13.58 -15.42
CA THR A 93 29.70 -14.91 -15.23
C THR A 93 30.28 -15.07 -13.84
N GLU A 94 30.94 -14.04 -13.31
CA GLU A 94 31.51 -14.06 -11.95
C GLU A 94 30.43 -14.22 -10.89
N ALA A 95 29.33 -13.45 -10.99
CA ALA A 95 28.17 -13.60 -10.11
C ALA A 95 27.55 -14.99 -10.19
N SER A 96 27.46 -15.58 -11.40
CA SER A 96 26.98 -16.96 -11.55
C SER A 96 27.90 -17.98 -10.88
N TYR A 97 29.22 -17.81 -10.96
CA TYR A 97 30.17 -18.70 -10.30
C TYR A 97 30.13 -18.55 -8.77
N GLU A 98 30.02 -17.33 -8.25
CA GLU A 98 29.87 -17.08 -6.81
C GLU A 98 28.65 -17.84 -6.24
N GLU A 99 27.51 -17.74 -6.94
CA GLU A 99 26.28 -18.43 -6.52
C GLU A 99 26.44 -19.95 -6.66
N MET A 100 27.08 -20.46 -7.72
CA MET A 100 27.40 -21.90 -7.87
C MET A 100 28.32 -22.43 -6.76
N ASP A 101 29.33 -21.67 -6.35
CA ASP A 101 30.29 -22.07 -5.31
C ASP A 101 29.67 -22.06 -3.91
N SER A 102 28.63 -21.24 -3.70
CA SER A 102 27.87 -21.19 -2.45
C SER A 102 26.98 -22.42 -2.23
N LEU A 103 26.75 -23.24 -3.26
CA LEU A 103 25.88 -24.41 -3.13
C LEU A 103 26.46 -25.44 -2.15
N PRO A 104 25.62 -26.03 -1.29
CA PRO A 104 26.06 -27.08 -0.38
C PRO A 104 26.48 -28.31 -1.17
N LYS A 105 27.73 -28.73 -0.96
CA LYS A 105 28.28 -29.99 -1.46
C LYS A 105 27.40 -31.11 -0.89
N ASN A 106 26.79 -31.94 -1.74
CA ASN A 106 25.93 -33.10 -1.42
C ASN A 106 24.40 -32.92 -1.50
N GLN A 107 23.88 -31.85 -2.11
CA GLN A 107 22.46 -31.78 -2.48
C GLN A 107 22.22 -32.05 -3.97
N LYS A 108 21.11 -32.73 -4.30
CA LYS A 108 20.68 -32.90 -5.69
C LYS A 108 20.24 -31.55 -6.22
N VAL A 109 20.95 -31.04 -7.21
CA VAL A 109 20.57 -29.82 -7.91
C VAL A 109 19.33 -30.13 -8.76
N ILE A 110 18.18 -29.68 -8.30
CA ILE A 110 16.97 -29.59 -9.13
C ILE A 110 17.20 -28.39 -10.04
N GLY A 111 16.85 -28.53 -11.33
CA GLY A 111 17.21 -27.54 -12.37
C GLY A 111 17.00 -26.09 -11.92
N PHE A 112 18.02 -25.26 -12.13
CA PHE A 112 18.01 -23.84 -11.79
C PHE A 112 17.79 -22.99 -13.04
N LYS A 113 17.05 -21.89 -12.87
CA LYS A 113 16.87 -20.85 -13.88
C LYS A 113 17.60 -19.60 -13.40
N TRP A 114 18.55 -19.14 -14.20
CA TRP A 114 19.32 -17.92 -13.92
C TRP A 114 18.44 -16.66 -13.98
N ILE A 115 18.59 -15.77 -13.00
CA ILE A 115 17.92 -14.48 -12.95
C ILE A 115 18.98 -13.41 -12.69
N PHE A 116 19.32 -12.67 -13.73
CA PHE A 116 20.32 -11.62 -13.66
C PHE A 116 19.71 -10.32 -13.15
N LYS A 117 20.26 -9.78 -12.07
CA LYS A 117 19.79 -8.55 -11.42
C LYS A 117 20.94 -7.68 -10.97
N LEU A 118 20.75 -6.38 -11.08
CA LEU A 118 21.61 -5.38 -10.45
C LEU A 118 20.95 -4.93 -9.15
N LYS A 119 21.70 -5.06 -8.06
CA LYS A 119 21.26 -4.55 -6.77
C LYS A 119 22.04 -3.29 -6.43
N PRO A 120 21.37 -2.18 -6.11
CA PRO A 120 22.04 -1.06 -5.46
C PRO A 120 22.57 -1.58 -4.12
N ASP A 121 23.88 -1.41 -3.89
CA ASP A 121 24.48 -1.83 -2.62
C ASP A 121 24.20 -0.79 -1.52
N ILE A 122 24.66 -1.07 -0.31
CA ILE A 122 24.49 -0.23 0.87
C ILE A 122 25.12 1.15 0.62
N PRO A 123 24.43 2.27 0.91
CA PRO A 123 24.78 3.63 0.46
C PRO A 123 26.08 4.25 1.03
N GLN A 124 27.01 3.45 1.57
CA GLN A 124 28.32 3.89 2.06
C GLN A 124 29.50 3.09 1.48
N ILE A 125 29.25 2.02 0.70
CA ILE A 125 30.28 1.11 0.18
C ILE A 125 29.92 0.73 -1.28
N GLU A 126 30.23 1.61 -2.23
CA GLU A 126 30.45 1.33 -3.66
C GLU A 126 29.33 0.75 -4.57
N LEU A 127 29.72 0.56 -5.85
CA LEU A 127 28.98 0.39 -7.12
C LEU A 127 27.97 -0.79 -7.14
N LEU A 128 27.00 -0.74 -8.07
CA LEU A 128 25.95 -1.75 -8.21
C LEU A 128 26.50 -3.19 -8.23
N ARG A 129 25.92 -4.06 -7.40
CA ARG A 129 26.29 -5.47 -7.32
C ARG A 129 25.52 -6.29 -8.35
N PHE A 130 26.26 -7.06 -9.14
CA PHE A 130 25.72 -8.02 -10.10
C PHE A 130 25.33 -9.31 -9.36
N LYS A 131 24.11 -9.81 -9.59
CA LYS A 131 23.56 -11.04 -9.04
C LYS A 131 23.05 -11.93 -10.16
N ALA A 132 23.28 -13.24 -10.10
CA ALA A 132 22.85 -14.19 -11.13
C ALA A 132 22.14 -15.39 -10.53
#